data_AF-A0A972GCA0-F1
#
_entry.id   AF-A0A972GCA0-F1
#
_cell.length_a   1.000
_cell.length_b   1.000
_cell.length_c   1.000
_cell.angle_alpha   90.00
_cell.angle_beta   90.00
_cell.angle_gamma   90.00
#
_symmetry.space_group_name_H-M   'P 1'
#
loop_
_entity.id
_entity.type
_entity.pdbx_description
1 polymer ?
#
loop_
_entity_poly.entity_id
_entity_poly.type
_entity_poly.pdbx_seq_one_letter_code
_entity_poly.pdbx_strand_id
1 'polypeptide(L)'
;MKLLCFTERYGDRIMVRPSGYGDGIFFAGQQPEENMLVLLDMPGLRATSLESIVTWLTIQSRKGTFRIPFLSDLGSSRREITELPEEVWRKAVLDDIFDAQNYQYVGWRLTNYVSLQEFSTFADTWLPQIQQRLQKSIAYAENQQPHELQRTQAWLERVAMVVYQMPRRISEEYDSVLQILDQAQITTLRQCPFSVEKWIATADRIQTHELIITLLNEVADYLVGTEVSQQDVMKTLDLIHKSDKLKRSTMVKHVLSPSPTFWDRLQSCISLESNVKGKTIDITQATEQAVELSWPVLYGQRIGTIVPGRSALVLPATRGRIFYIAGQRKLKFQVARAGGRLEKFGNILTMSSEGANAMHQSLVEVDMLDTLANVDPQQAVERVAHLNLPADHLVYQSAVRAKEDYRHARILADLLIELIIGVDADIARRMARAQARANRL
;
A
#
# COMPACT_ATOMS: atom_id res chain seq x y z
N MET A 1 36.39 21.93 0.59
CA MET A 1 34.91 21.85 0.58
C MET A 1 34.51 20.78 1.55
N LYS A 2 33.51 21.03 2.39
CA LYS A 2 32.99 20.05 3.34
C LYS A 2 31.58 19.65 2.94
N LEU A 3 31.30 18.34 2.93
CA LEU A 3 29.97 17.79 2.65
C LEU A 3 29.52 16.88 3.78
N LEU A 4 28.25 16.97 4.14
CA LEU A 4 27.59 16.02 5.04
C LEU A 4 26.94 14.92 4.21
N CYS A 5 27.16 13.65 4.56
CA CYS A 5 26.64 12.50 3.83
C CYS A 5 26.09 11.44 4.78
N PHE A 6 25.10 10.68 4.31
CA PHE A 6 24.55 9.54 5.04
C PHE A 6 25.20 8.26 4.54
N THR A 7 25.64 7.42 5.47
CA THR A 7 26.16 6.10 5.14
C THR A 7 25.01 5.13 4.88
N GLU A 8 25.14 4.34 3.83
CA GLU A 8 24.17 3.32 3.42
C GLU A 8 24.89 1.99 3.20
N ARG A 9 24.21 0.87 3.50
CA ARG A 9 24.75 -0.46 3.23
C ARG A 9 24.52 -0.87 1.78
N TYR A 10 25.56 -1.43 1.15
CA TYR A 10 25.49 -2.06 -0.16
C TYR A 10 26.22 -3.41 -0.12
N GLY A 11 25.45 -4.49 -0.08
CA GLY A 11 25.98 -5.83 0.15
C GLY A 11 26.63 -5.92 1.55
N ASP A 12 27.92 -6.23 1.56
CA ASP A 12 28.76 -6.36 2.75
C ASP A 12 29.54 -5.08 3.11
N ARG A 13 29.41 -4.01 2.31
CA ARG A 13 30.16 -2.76 2.48
C ARG A 13 29.28 -1.56 2.79
N ILE A 14 29.90 -0.51 3.32
CA ILE A 14 29.26 0.78 3.57
C ILE A 14 29.71 1.77 2.49
N MET A 15 28.77 2.60 2.04
CA MET A 15 28.99 3.64 1.02
C MET A 15 28.28 4.94 1.38
N VAL A 16 28.61 6.02 0.68
CA VAL A 16 27.91 7.30 0.71
C VAL A 16 27.52 7.75 -0.69
N ARG A 17 26.47 8.57 -0.76
CA ARG A 17 26.03 9.26 -1.99
C ARG A 17 26.06 10.76 -1.78
N PRO A 18 27.16 11.46 -2.12
CA PRO A 18 27.29 12.90 -1.86
C PRO A 18 26.21 13.78 -2.51
N SER A 19 25.66 13.33 -3.65
CA SER A 19 24.57 14.00 -4.38
C SER A 19 23.17 13.45 -4.08
N GLY A 20 23.03 12.51 -3.14
CA GLY A 20 21.76 11.82 -2.82
C GLY A 20 21.25 10.84 -3.89
N TYR A 21 21.73 10.95 -5.13
CA TYR A 21 21.40 10.07 -6.27
C TYR A 21 22.68 9.72 -7.04
N GLY A 22 22.75 8.49 -7.57
CA GLY A 22 23.86 8.01 -8.40
C GLY A 22 24.70 6.89 -7.76
N ASP A 23 25.87 6.66 -8.36
CA ASP A 23 26.82 5.65 -7.91
C ASP A 23 27.35 5.97 -6.50
N GLY A 24 27.48 4.94 -5.68
CA GLY A 24 27.98 5.05 -4.31
C GLY A 24 29.51 5.12 -4.27
N ILE A 25 30.04 5.92 -3.35
CA ILE A 25 31.46 5.95 -3.02
C ILE A 25 31.67 5.17 -1.73
N PHE A 26 32.59 4.22 -1.73
CA PHE A 26 32.84 3.32 -0.61
C PHE A 26 33.92 3.86 0.31
N PHE A 27 34.05 3.30 1.50
CA PHE A 27 35.15 3.65 2.41
C PHE A 27 36.33 2.70 2.19
N ALA A 28 37.54 3.24 2.13
CA ALA A 28 38.78 2.47 2.20
C ALA A 28 39.11 2.17 3.67
N GLY A 29 39.63 0.98 3.96
CA GLY A 29 40.02 0.61 5.32
C GLY A 29 38.83 0.51 6.27
N GLN A 30 38.91 1.22 7.41
CA GLN A 30 37.88 1.24 8.44
C GLN A 30 36.52 1.66 7.85
N GLN A 31 35.53 0.80 8.03
CA GLN A 31 34.15 1.10 7.64
C GLN A 31 33.46 1.88 8.77
N PRO A 32 32.73 2.96 8.47
CA PRO A 32 31.82 3.57 9.43
C PRO A 32 30.64 2.64 9.74
N GLU A 33 29.90 2.95 10.80
CA GLU A 33 28.63 2.30 11.09
C GLU A 33 27.61 2.59 9.99
N GLU A 34 26.68 1.65 9.78
CA GLU A 34 25.51 1.90 8.94
C GLU A 34 24.61 2.93 9.62
N ASN A 35 23.90 3.73 8.81
CA ASN A 35 23.05 4.80 9.31
C ASN A 35 23.79 5.78 10.23
N MET A 36 24.95 6.25 9.79
CA MET A 36 25.73 7.31 10.41
C MET A 36 25.79 8.54 9.50
N LEU A 37 25.79 9.72 10.12
CA LEU A 37 26.13 10.97 9.43
C LEU A 37 27.65 11.15 9.42
N VAL A 38 28.23 11.30 8.24
CA VAL A 38 29.66 11.58 8.05
C VAL A 38 29.91 12.96 7.46
N LEU A 39 31.03 13.56 7.83
CA LEU A 39 31.59 14.73 7.18
C LEU A 39 32.70 14.27 6.24
N LEU A 40 32.59 14.65 4.97
CA LEU A 40 33.66 14.52 3.98
C LEU A 40 34.40 15.87 3.86
N ASP A 41 35.70 15.89 4.12
CA ASP A 41 36.55 17.06 3.93
C ASP A 41 37.41 16.92 2.67
N MET A 42 37.09 17.71 1.65
CA MET A 42 37.72 17.70 0.35
C MET A 42 38.37 19.06 0.07
N PRO A 43 39.54 19.36 0.66
CA PRO A 43 40.22 20.64 0.47
C PRO A 43 40.54 20.91 -1.01
N GLY A 44 40.34 22.15 -1.43
CA GLY A 44 40.57 22.60 -2.81
C GLY A 44 39.47 22.24 -3.82
N LEU A 45 38.55 21.32 -3.50
CA LEU A 45 37.41 21.02 -4.36
C LEU A 45 36.38 22.18 -4.33
N ARG A 46 35.91 22.62 -5.50
CA ARG A 46 34.96 23.74 -5.64
C ARG A 46 33.58 23.34 -6.20
N ALA A 47 33.51 22.21 -6.90
CA ALA A 47 32.29 21.70 -7.51
C ALA A 47 31.78 20.46 -6.77
N THR A 48 30.46 20.36 -6.58
CA THR A 48 29.79 19.29 -5.83
C THR A 48 29.30 18.13 -6.70
N SER A 49 29.52 18.17 -8.01
CA SER A 49 29.15 17.08 -8.92
C SER A 49 29.91 15.79 -8.57
N LEU A 50 29.26 14.63 -8.72
CA LEU A 50 29.89 13.32 -8.49
C LEU A 50 31.19 13.15 -9.28
N GLU A 51 31.21 13.54 -10.56
CA GLU A 51 32.41 13.48 -11.41
C GLU A 51 33.59 14.26 -10.83
N SER A 52 33.34 15.48 -10.33
CA SER A 52 34.37 16.30 -9.69
C SER A 52 34.88 15.68 -8.38
N ILE A 53 33.99 15.04 -7.61
CA ILE A 53 34.34 14.34 -6.36
C ILE A 53 35.21 13.11 -6.68
N VAL A 54 34.78 12.26 -7.62
CA VAL A 54 35.52 11.06 -8.05
C VAL A 54 36.88 11.44 -8.64
N THR A 55 36.93 12.49 -9.46
CA THR A 55 38.20 13.02 -10.01
C THR A 55 39.12 13.50 -8.90
N TRP A 56 38.60 14.25 -7.93
CA TRP A 56 39.38 14.71 -6.79
C TRP A 56 39.92 13.54 -5.96
N LEU A 57 39.08 12.53 -5.66
CA LEU A 57 39.49 11.33 -4.94
C LEU A 57 40.57 10.55 -5.69
N THR A 58 40.44 10.43 -7.02
CA THR A 58 41.43 9.79 -7.89
C THR A 58 42.76 10.54 -7.86
N ILE A 59 42.76 11.87 -7.82
CA ILE A 59 43.98 12.68 -7.70
C ILE A 59 44.63 12.50 -6.31
N GLN A 60 43.83 12.49 -5.23
CA GLN A 60 44.36 12.32 -3.88
C GLN A 60 44.95 10.92 -3.67
N SER A 61 44.29 9.86 -4.13
CA SER A 61 44.79 8.49 -4.04
C SER A 61 46.06 8.28 -4.89
N ARG A 62 46.22 9.05 -5.97
CA ARG A 62 47.40 9.01 -6.87
C ARG A 62 48.53 9.96 -6.49
N LYS A 63 48.52 10.61 -5.32
CA LYS A 63 49.68 11.37 -4.81
C LYS A 63 50.95 10.51 -4.58
N GLY A 64 50.90 9.20 -4.83
CA GLY A 64 52.08 8.32 -4.97
C GLY A 64 52.62 8.11 -6.40
N THR A 65 51.87 8.40 -7.48
CA THR A 65 52.38 8.28 -8.87
C THR A 65 51.48 9.02 -9.86
N PHE A 66 52.05 10.03 -10.52
CA PHE A 66 51.35 10.88 -11.48
C PHE A 66 51.26 10.21 -12.86
N ARG A 67 50.05 9.89 -13.34
CA ARG A 67 49.69 9.86 -14.76
C ARG A 67 48.25 10.32 -14.94
N ILE A 68 48.07 11.38 -15.72
CA ILE A 68 46.76 11.83 -16.23
C ILE A 68 46.57 11.16 -17.59
N PRO A 69 45.50 10.37 -17.82
CA PRO A 69 44.95 10.22 -19.14
C PRO A 69 43.65 11.02 -19.23
N PHE A 70 43.63 11.95 -20.16
CA PHE A 70 42.41 12.58 -20.63
C PHE A 70 41.43 11.51 -21.13
N LEU A 71 40.20 11.55 -20.61
CA LEU A 71 38.92 11.25 -21.28
C LEU A 71 39.00 10.49 -22.62
N SER A 72 39.41 9.23 -22.60
CA SER A 72 39.23 8.31 -23.73
C SER A 72 39.47 6.88 -23.24
N ASP A 73 38.43 6.27 -22.68
CA ASP A 73 38.11 4.83 -22.77
C ASP A 73 36.97 4.49 -21.81
N LEU A 74 35.75 4.93 -22.18
CA LEU A 74 34.49 4.42 -21.64
C LEU A 74 34.19 3.01 -22.21
N GLY A 75 35.20 2.13 -22.20
CA GLY A 75 35.22 0.91 -23.02
C GLY A 75 35.76 -0.34 -22.34
N SER A 76 35.93 -0.37 -21.01
CA SER A 76 36.29 -1.61 -20.31
C SER A 76 35.56 -1.77 -18.99
N SER A 77 34.72 -2.80 -18.97
CA SER A 77 33.74 -3.24 -17.99
C SER A 77 34.36 -3.86 -16.72
N ARG A 78 35.01 -3.05 -15.90
CA ARG A 78 35.04 -3.25 -14.44
C ARG A 78 34.73 -1.88 -13.83
N ARG A 79 33.57 -1.73 -13.19
CA ARG A 79 33.26 -0.53 -12.40
C ARG A 79 34.35 -0.42 -11.33
N GLU A 80 35.34 0.43 -11.55
CA GLU A 80 36.34 0.73 -10.52
C GLU A 80 35.58 1.29 -9.33
N ILE A 81 35.64 0.55 -8.22
CA ILE A 81 35.04 0.98 -6.97
C ILE A 81 35.82 2.22 -6.51
N THR A 82 35.16 3.36 -6.43
CA THR A 82 35.78 4.57 -5.88
C THR A 82 35.73 4.50 -4.37
N GLU A 83 36.88 4.66 -3.71
CA GLU A 83 37.01 4.57 -2.26
C GLU A 83 37.45 5.91 -1.64
N LEU A 84 36.91 6.21 -0.45
CA LEU A 84 37.24 7.35 0.39
C LEU A 84 38.39 6.96 1.32
N PRO A 85 39.55 7.64 1.24
CA PRO A 85 40.62 7.49 2.21
C PRO A 85 40.16 7.84 3.63
N GLU A 86 40.74 7.21 4.65
CA GLU A 86 40.37 7.47 6.06
C GLU A 86 40.59 8.92 6.48
N GLU A 87 41.54 9.63 5.85
CA GLU A 87 41.87 11.01 6.21
C GLU A 87 40.86 12.04 5.72
N VAL A 88 39.97 11.67 4.80
CA VAL A 88 39.01 12.60 4.19
C VAL A 88 37.61 12.53 4.79
N TRP A 89 37.38 11.64 5.76
CA TRP A 89 36.08 11.51 6.42
C TRP A 89 36.18 11.35 7.92
N ARG A 90 35.13 11.76 8.62
CA ARG A 90 34.90 11.44 10.04
C ARG A 90 33.42 11.41 10.36
N LYS A 91 33.05 10.89 11.54
CA LYS A 91 31.70 11.09 12.08
C LYS A 91 31.41 12.58 12.19
N ALA A 92 30.25 12.99 11.69
CA ALA A 92 29.81 14.37 11.75
C ALA A 92 29.23 14.68 13.13
N VAL A 93 29.34 15.94 13.54
CA VAL A 93 28.60 16.54 14.66
C VAL A 93 27.67 17.62 14.12
N LEU A 94 26.65 18.01 14.88
CA LEU A 94 25.69 19.02 14.42
C LEU A 94 26.34 20.37 14.08
N ASP A 95 27.45 20.73 14.71
CA ASP A 95 28.18 21.96 14.39
C ASP A 95 28.79 21.97 12.98
N ASP A 96 28.98 20.81 12.37
CA ASP A 96 29.50 20.71 11.00
C ASP A 96 28.55 21.32 9.96
N ILE A 97 27.27 21.54 10.32
CA ILE A 97 26.33 22.24 9.45
C ILE A 97 26.80 23.65 9.10
N PHE A 98 27.66 24.29 9.91
CA PHE A 98 28.11 25.65 9.66
C PHE A 98 29.12 25.71 8.51
N ASP A 99 29.94 24.67 8.37
CA ASP A 99 30.96 24.62 7.32
C ASP A 99 30.51 23.81 6.10
N ALA A 100 29.52 22.92 6.26
CA ALA A 100 29.04 22.08 5.18
C ALA A 100 28.36 22.91 4.09
N GLN A 101 28.74 22.67 2.83
CA GLN A 101 28.14 23.36 1.69
C GLN A 101 26.73 22.84 1.36
N ASN A 102 26.47 21.57 1.63
CA ASN A 102 25.22 20.90 1.32
C ASN A 102 24.27 20.78 2.53
N TYR A 103 24.44 21.60 3.57
CA TYR A 103 23.68 21.51 4.82
C TYR A 103 22.15 21.45 4.60
N GLN A 104 21.64 22.23 3.65
CA GLN A 104 20.21 22.31 3.30
C GLN A 104 19.62 20.94 2.90
N TYR A 105 20.42 20.08 2.26
CA TYR A 105 20.00 18.75 1.81
C TYR A 105 20.05 17.69 2.91
N VAL A 106 20.63 18.01 4.06
CA VAL A 106 20.81 17.06 5.18
C VAL A 106 19.78 17.31 6.27
N GLY A 107 19.34 18.56 6.46
CA GLY A 107 18.42 18.98 7.51
C GLY A 107 17.22 18.06 7.74
N TRP A 108 16.42 17.80 6.70
CA TRP A 108 15.23 16.95 6.73
C TRP A 108 15.43 15.48 7.13
N ARG A 109 16.68 14.99 7.18
CA ARG A 109 17.02 13.61 7.55
C ARG A 109 17.77 13.49 8.87
N LEU A 110 18.11 14.61 9.52
CA LEU A 110 18.91 14.60 10.76
C LEU A 110 18.27 13.76 11.88
N THR A 111 16.93 13.69 11.95
CA THR A 111 16.21 12.95 13.00
C THR A 111 16.55 11.46 13.04
N ASN A 112 16.95 10.89 11.90
CA ASN A 112 17.29 9.47 11.78
C ASN A 112 18.71 9.14 12.29
N TYR A 113 19.58 10.14 12.42
CA TYR A 113 21.03 9.94 12.58
C TYR A 113 21.63 10.63 13.80
N VAL A 114 20.84 11.47 14.46
CA VAL A 114 21.30 12.30 15.58
C VAL A 114 20.37 12.08 16.76
N SER A 115 20.97 11.86 17.93
CA SER A 115 20.24 11.62 19.17
C SER A 115 19.54 12.87 19.69
N LEU A 116 18.49 12.68 20.51
CA LEU A 116 17.81 13.80 21.16
C LEU A 116 18.75 14.60 22.08
N GLN A 117 19.73 13.93 22.71
CA GLN A 117 20.74 14.58 23.52
C GLN A 117 21.62 15.53 22.69
N GLU A 118 22.07 15.10 21.51
CA GLU A 118 22.85 15.95 20.60
C GLU A 118 22.03 17.16 20.15
N PHE A 119 20.75 16.98 19.81
CA PHE A 119 19.85 18.10 19.52
C PHE A 119 19.71 19.08 20.70
N SER A 120 19.57 18.58 21.92
CA SER A 120 19.48 19.42 23.12
C SER A 120 20.77 20.21 23.33
N THR A 121 21.93 19.55 23.28
CA THR A 121 23.25 20.21 23.45
C THR A 121 23.47 21.28 22.38
N PHE A 122 23.07 21.02 21.14
CA PHE A 122 23.14 21.99 20.06
C PHE A 122 22.23 23.21 20.33
N ALA A 123 20.99 22.98 20.76
CA ALA A 123 20.05 24.06 21.09
C ALA A 123 20.57 24.92 22.26
N ASP A 124 21.07 24.30 23.32
CA ASP A 124 21.65 24.98 24.49
C ASP A 124 22.84 25.85 24.11
N THR A 125 23.65 25.38 23.14
CA THR A 125 24.85 26.09 22.68
C THR A 125 24.50 27.28 21.78
N TRP A 126 23.57 27.10 20.83
CA TRP A 126 23.41 28.04 19.71
C TRP A 126 22.20 28.97 19.80
N LEU A 127 21.11 28.58 20.50
CA LEU A 127 19.96 29.47 20.67
C LEU A 127 20.31 30.77 21.42
N PRO A 128 21.11 30.76 22.51
CA PRO A 128 21.54 31.99 23.16
C PRO A 128 22.39 32.88 22.24
N GLN A 129 23.20 32.27 21.37
CA GLN A 129 24.03 33.00 20.42
C GLN A 129 23.22 33.67 19.30
N ILE A 130 22.10 33.08 18.88
CA ILE A 130 21.13 33.74 17.97
C ILE A 130 20.67 35.06 18.59
N GLN A 131 20.20 35.03 19.84
CA GLN A 131 19.70 36.21 20.51
C GLN A 131 20.76 37.30 20.58
N GLN A 132 21.98 36.94 20.97
CA GLN A 132 23.09 37.89 21.05
C GLN A 132 23.46 38.47 19.68
N ARG A 133 23.48 37.66 18.62
CA ARG A 133 23.79 38.12 17.26
C ARG A 133 22.71 39.05 16.72
N LEU A 134 21.44 38.72 16.90
CA LEU A 134 20.33 39.58 16.49
C LEU A 134 20.39 40.94 17.21
N GLN A 135 20.61 40.95 18.52
CA GLN A 135 20.77 42.18 19.30
C GLN A 135 21.93 43.04 18.79
N LYS A 136 23.07 42.42 18.45
CA LYS A 136 24.20 43.13 17.84
C LYS A 136 23.84 43.67 16.46
N SER A 137 23.23 42.85 15.59
CA SER A 137 22.86 43.24 14.22
C SER A 137 21.90 44.44 14.19
N ILE A 138 20.90 44.48 15.08
CA ILE A 138 19.97 45.62 15.14
C ILE A 138 20.60 46.88 15.72
N ALA A 139 21.67 46.76 16.51
CA ALA A 139 22.37 47.88 17.13
C ALA A 139 23.39 48.58 16.20
N TYR A 140 23.67 48.03 15.02
CA TYR A 140 24.52 48.70 14.02
C TYR A 140 23.84 49.96 13.45
N ALA A 141 24.65 50.89 12.96
CA ALA A 141 24.18 52.09 12.26
C ALA A 141 23.34 51.72 11.01
N GLU A 142 22.37 52.57 10.64
CA GLU A 142 21.39 52.31 9.57
C GLU A 142 22.03 51.90 8.23
N ASN A 143 23.20 52.45 7.90
CA ASN A 143 23.93 52.14 6.67
C ASN A 143 24.63 50.76 6.68
N GLN A 144 24.88 50.18 7.85
CA GLN A 144 25.53 48.86 8.03
C GLN A 144 24.53 47.76 8.42
N GLN A 145 23.41 48.14 9.01
CA GLN A 145 22.40 47.24 9.56
C GLN A 145 21.87 46.21 8.53
N PRO A 146 21.54 46.57 7.26
CA PRO A 146 21.03 45.58 6.30
C PRO A 146 22.01 44.44 6.02
N HIS A 147 23.30 44.76 5.88
CA HIS A 147 24.34 43.77 5.60
C HIS A 147 24.60 42.85 6.81
N GLU A 148 24.62 43.40 8.02
CA GLU A 148 24.78 42.60 9.23
C GLU A 148 23.55 41.74 9.53
N LEU A 149 22.33 42.22 9.20
CA LEU A 149 21.12 41.41 9.25
C LEU A 149 21.17 40.25 8.23
N GLN A 150 21.63 40.49 7.00
CA GLN A 150 21.78 39.44 5.99
C GLN A 150 22.79 38.35 6.42
N ARG A 151 23.92 38.74 7.02
CA ARG A 151 24.89 37.79 7.58
C ARG A 151 24.30 36.98 8.72
N THR A 152 23.58 37.63 9.63
CA THR A 152 22.90 36.95 10.73
C THR A 152 21.79 36.03 10.22
N GLN A 153 21.06 36.40 9.18
CA GLN A 153 20.06 35.54 8.53
C GLN A 153 20.67 34.24 8.00
N ALA A 154 21.74 34.33 7.20
CA ALA A 154 22.38 33.14 6.62
C ALA A 154 22.91 32.16 7.68
N TRP A 155 23.35 32.69 8.82
CA TRP A 155 23.77 31.89 9.97
C TRP A 155 22.57 31.30 10.75
N LEU A 156 21.53 32.11 10.97
CA LEU A 156 20.29 31.69 11.63
C LEU A 156 19.61 30.54 10.88
N GLU A 157 19.57 30.60 9.54
CA GLU A 157 18.99 29.54 8.70
C GLU A 157 19.63 28.17 8.98
N ARG A 158 20.93 28.12 9.28
CA ARG A 158 21.64 26.87 9.62
C ARG A 158 21.21 26.34 10.99
N VAL A 159 21.17 27.19 12.02
CA VAL A 159 20.73 26.79 13.36
C VAL A 159 19.27 26.35 13.33
N ALA A 160 18.43 27.15 12.70
CA ALA A 160 17.00 26.89 12.59
C ALA A 160 16.73 25.55 11.89
N MET A 161 17.48 25.22 10.83
CA MET A 161 17.36 23.93 10.15
C MET A 161 17.49 22.73 11.10
N VAL A 162 18.39 22.78 12.09
CA VAL A 162 18.54 21.70 13.08
C VAL A 162 17.41 21.76 14.11
N VAL A 163 17.15 22.95 14.67
CA VAL A 163 16.13 23.12 15.73
C VAL A 163 14.72 22.76 15.24
N TYR A 164 14.39 23.05 13.98
CA TYR A 164 13.11 22.69 13.37
C TYR A 164 12.87 21.18 13.28
N GLN A 165 13.91 20.34 13.38
CA GLN A 165 13.76 18.88 13.37
C GLN A 165 13.49 18.30 14.76
N MET A 166 13.72 19.05 15.83
CA MET A 166 13.58 18.56 17.21
C MET A 166 12.18 18.00 17.52
N PRO A 167 11.06 18.65 17.13
CA PRO A 167 9.74 18.10 17.41
C PRO A 167 9.54 16.71 16.80
N ARG A 168 9.99 16.52 15.56
CA ARG A 168 9.93 15.22 14.88
C ARG A 168 10.80 14.19 15.59
N ARG A 169 12.04 14.55 15.98
CA ARG A 169 12.92 13.65 16.73
C ARG A 169 12.30 13.23 18.07
N ILE A 170 11.63 14.15 18.78
CA ILE A 170 10.91 13.84 20.02
C ILE A 170 9.80 12.84 19.76
N SER A 171 9.02 13.01 18.69
CA SER A 171 7.99 12.02 18.30
C SER A 171 8.59 10.66 17.99
N GLU A 172 9.69 10.59 17.25
CA GLU A 172 10.39 9.33 16.95
C GLU A 172 10.94 8.65 18.23
N GLU A 173 11.48 9.42 19.17
CA GLU A 173 11.94 8.89 20.47
C GLU A 173 10.76 8.38 21.32
N TYR A 174 9.66 9.13 21.35
CA TYR A 174 8.43 8.74 22.03
C TYR A 174 7.88 7.42 21.46
N ASP A 175 7.78 7.31 20.13
CA ASP A 175 7.32 6.10 19.45
C ASP A 175 8.26 4.91 19.70
N SER A 176 9.57 5.13 19.69
CA SER A 176 10.59 4.12 20.01
C SER A 176 10.44 3.60 21.44
N VAL A 177 10.29 4.49 22.43
CA VAL A 177 10.08 4.12 23.84
C VAL A 177 8.78 3.33 24.00
N LEU A 178 7.68 3.78 23.37
CA LEU A 178 6.42 3.03 23.37
C LEU A 178 6.58 1.64 22.77
N GLN A 179 7.28 1.53 21.63
CA GLN A 179 7.53 0.24 21.00
C GLN A 179 8.32 -0.70 21.90
N ILE A 180 9.36 -0.22 22.60
CA ILE A 180 10.13 -1.03 23.57
C ILE A 180 9.23 -1.54 24.70
N LEU A 181 8.43 -0.65 25.29
CA LEU A 181 7.51 -1.00 26.40
C LEU A 181 6.43 -1.99 25.97
N ASP A 182 5.84 -1.79 24.80
CA ASP A 182 4.84 -2.68 24.22
C ASP A 182 5.47 -4.04 23.83
N GLN A 183 6.68 -4.04 23.27
CA GLN A 183 7.40 -5.26 22.90
C GLN A 183 7.75 -6.12 24.12
N ALA A 184 8.09 -5.50 25.26
CA ALA A 184 8.32 -6.22 26.52
C ALA A 184 7.04 -6.92 27.02
N GLN A 185 5.89 -6.26 26.90
CA GLN A 185 4.58 -6.85 27.23
C GLN A 185 4.26 -8.04 26.31
N ILE A 186 4.51 -7.91 25.00
CA ILE A 186 4.30 -8.99 24.03
C ILE A 186 5.23 -10.17 24.31
N THR A 187 6.49 -9.90 24.62
CA THR A 187 7.47 -10.95 24.95
C THR A 187 7.02 -11.75 26.17
N THR A 188 6.51 -11.07 27.20
CA THR A 188 5.93 -11.70 28.40
C THR A 188 4.68 -12.51 28.05
N LEU A 189 3.81 -11.98 27.19
CA LEU A 189 2.60 -12.67 26.74
C LEU A 189 2.93 -13.98 26.01
N ARG A 190 3.95 -13.96 25.13
CA ARG A 190 4.40 -15.12 24.34
C ARG A 190 5.02 -16.24 25.18
N GLN A 191 5.45 -15.95 26.41
CA GLN A 191 5.94 -16.97 27.35
C GLN A 191 4.81 -17.73 28.05
N CYS A 192 3.57 -17.23 27.98
CA CYS A 192 2.40 -17.87 28.56
C CYS A 192 1.71 -18.79 27.52
N PRO A 193 0.95 -19.82 27.97
CA PRO A 193 0.07 -20.56 27.08
C PRO A 193 -0.89 -19.63 26.33
N PHE A 194 -1.13 -19.94 25.05
CA PHE A 194 -1.98 -19.10 24.19
C PHE A 194 -3.40 -19.00 24.75
N SER A 195 -3.91 -17.78 24.88
CA SER A 195 -5.28 -17.49 25.33
C SER A 195 -5.79 -16.27 24.57
N VAL A 196 -6.79 -16.49 23.73
CA VAL A 196 -7.36 -15.46 22.84
C VAL A 196 -7.75 -14.20 23.63
N GLU A 197 -8.38 -14.35 24.79
CA GLU A 197 -8.83 -13.23 25.62
C GLU A 197 -7.65 -12.40 26.14
N LYS A 198 -6.57 -13.06 26.59
CA LYS A 198 -5.37 -12.36 27.07
C LYS A 198 -4.66 -11.65 25.92
N TRP A 199 -4.62 -12.27 24.75
CA TRP A 199 -3.98 -11.69 23.56
C TRP A 199 -4.73 -10.46 23.05
N ILE A 200 -6.06 -10.52 22.97
CA ILE A 200 -6.89 -9.37 22.62
C ILE A 200 -6.79 -8.27 23.68
N ALA A 201 -6.85 -8.63 24.97
CA ALA A 201 -6.70 -7.65 26.05
C ALA A 201 -5.33 -6.95 26.04
N THR A 202 -4.26 -7.67 25.70
CA THR A 202 -2.93 -7.06 25.52
C THR A 202 -2.90 -6.16 24.28
N ALA A 203 -3.44 -6.61 23.15
CA ALA A 203 -3.53 -5.81 21.93
C ALA A 203 -4.30 -4.50 22.15
N ASP A 204 -5.34 -4.51 23.00
CA ASP A 204 -6.10 -3.30 23.33
C ASP A 204 -5.29 -2.29 24.16
N ARG A 205 -4.37 -2.78 25.00
CA ARG A 205 -3.54 -1.94 25.90
C ARG A 205 -2.34 -1.31 25.21
N ILE A 206 -1.65 -2.05 24.34
CA ILE A 206 -0.43 -1.57 23.65
C ILE A 206 -0.73 -0.40 22.72
N GLN A 207 0.15 0.58 22.61
CA GLN A 207 -0.09 1.79 21.81
C GLN A 207 0.42 1.67 20.37
N THR A 208 1.44 0.84 20.16
CA THR A 208 2.13 0.70 18.87
C THR A 208 1.27 -0.04 17.85
N HIS A 209 0.84 0.66 16.79
CA HIS A 209 -0.12 0.12 15.81
C HIS A 209 0.38 -1.13 15.06
N GLU A 210 1.65 -1.16 14.67
CA GLU A 210 2.27 -2.32 14.02
C GLU A 210 2.23 -3.57 14.90
N LEU A 211 2.47 -3.40 16.20
CA LEU A 211 2.41 -4.49 17.17
C LEU A 211 0.96 -4.96 17.42
N ILE A 212 -0.02 -4.05 17.39
CA ILE A 212 -1.45 -4.42 17.42
C ILE A 212 -1.78 -5.34 16.26
N ILE A 213 -1.40 -4.96 15.03
CA ILE A 213 -1.66 -5.76 13.83
C ILE A 213 -0.98 -7.12 13.94
N THR A 214 0.27 -7.15 14.42
CA THR A 214 1.03 -8.39 14.62
C THR A 214 0.31 -9.35 15.57
N LEU A 215 -0.15 -8.86 16.73
CA LEU A 215 -0.89 -9.68 17.69
C LEU A 215 -2.23 -10.18 17.12
N LEU A 216 -2.97 -9.33 16.42
CA LEU A 216 -4.25 -9.71 15.82
C LEU A 216 -4.06 -10.77 14.72
N ASN A 217 -2.99 -10.66 13.93
CA ASN A 217 -2.59 -11.65 12.95
C ASN A 217 -2.23 -13.00 13.59
N GLU A 218 -1.50 -13.00 14.71
CA GLU A 218 -1.20 -14.21 15.48
C GLU A 218 -2.47 -14.86 16.07
N VAL A 219 -3.44 -14.05 16.52
CA VAL A 219 -4.76 -14.56 16.92
C VAL A 219 -5.48 -15.20 15.74
N ALA A 220 -5.46 -14.60 14.56
CA ALA A 220 -6.05 -15.21 13.36
C ALA A 220 -5.36 -16.52 12.98
N ASP A 221 -4.02 -16.59 13.03
CA ASP A 221 -3.27 -17.82 12.75
C ASP A 221 -3.65 -18.94 13.71
N TYR A 222 -3.76 -18.64 15.01
CA TYR A 222 -4.18 -19.62 16.01
C TYR A 222 -5.56 -20.17 15.69
N LEU A 223 -6.54 -19.29 15.40
CA LEU A 223 -7.91 -19.67 15.09
C LEU A 223 -8.04 -20.54 13.84
N VAL A 224 -7.16 -20.37 12.85
CA VAL A 224 -7.15 -21.16 11.60
C VAL A 224 -6.36 -22.46 11.77
N GLY A 225 -5.24 -22.42 12.50
CA GLY A 225 -4.33 -23.56 12.65
C GLY A 225 -4.78 -24.62 13.66
N THR A 226 -5.81 -24.32 14.46
CA THR A 226 -6.43 -25.27 15.39
C THR A 226 -7.86 -25.57 14.96
N GLU A 227 -8.40 -26.76 15.29
CA GLU A 227 -9.80 -27.13 15.04
C GLU A 227 -10.77 -26.34 15.96
N VAL A 228 -10.65 -25.02 15.97
CA VAL A 228 -11.48 -24.12 16.76
C VAL A 228 -12.85 -24.03 16.10
N SER A 229 -13.90 -24.10 16.93
CA SER A 229 -15.27 -24.02 16.42
C SER A 229 -15.53 -22.65 15.79
N GLN A 230 -16.38 -22.60 14.76
CA GLN A 230 -16.81 -21.33 14.17
C GLN A 230 -17.43 -20.40 15.23
N GLN A 231 -18.08 -20.95 16.26
CA GLN A 231 -18.65 -20.18 17.35
C GLN A 231 -17.58 -19.44 18.15
N ASP A 232 -16.42 -20.06 18.39
CA ASP A 232 -15.33 -19.43 19.14
C ASP A 232 -14.58 -18.39 18.29
N VAL A 233 -14.47 -18.61 16.97
CA VAL A 233 -14.01 -17.57 16.03
C VAL A 233 -14.93 -16.34 16.10
N MET A 234 -16.25 -16.54 16.08
CA MET A 234 -17.22 -15.44 16.16
C MET A 234 -17.16 -14.71 17.52
N LYS A 235 -17.03 -15.44 18.65
CA LYS A 235 -16.81 -14.82 19.97
C LYS A 235 -15.55 -13.96 19.98
N THR A 236 -14.48 -14.44 19.34
CA THR A 236 -13.22 -13.72 19.22
C THR A 236 -13.39 -12.42 18.44
N LEU A 237 -14.06 -12.48 17.29
CA LEU A 237 -14.39 -11.30 16.50
C LEU A 237 -15.26 -10.30 17.27
N ASP A 238 -16.21 -10.77 18.07
CA ASP A 238 -17.01 -9.90 18.93
C ASP A 238 -16.19 -9.21 20.03
N LEU A 239 -15.16 -9.87 20.59
CA LEU A 239 -14.23 -9.25 21.53
C LEU A 239 -13.43 -8.12 20.87
N ILE A 240 -12.92 -8.35 19.66
CA ILE A 240 -12.21 -7.34 18.87
C ILE A 240 -13.16 -6.18 18.54
N HIS A 241 -14.40 -6.47 18.14
CA HIS A 241 -15.38 -5.45 17.76
C HIS A 241 -15.77 -4.51 18.90
N LYS A 242 -15.76 -5.01 20.14
CA LYS A 242 -16.08 -4.22 21.35
C LYS A 242 -15.00 -3.19 21.69
N SER A 243 -13.77 -3.37 21.22
CA SER A 243 -12.74 -2.35 21.31
C SER A 243 -12.77 -1.45 20.08
N ASP A 244 -13.10 -0.17 20.26
CA ASP A 244 -13.04 0.82 19.18
C ASP A 244 -11.64 0.93 18.57
N LYS A 245 -10.59 0.76 19.38
CA LYS A 245 -9.19 0.82 18.95
C LYS A 245 -8.82 -0.36 18.06
N LEU A 246 -9.14 -1.59 18.48
CA LEU A 246 -8.86 -2.80 17.70
C LEU A 246 -9.75 -2.88 16.46
N LYS A 247 -11.02 -2.48 16.57
CA LYS A 247 -11.93 -2.34 15.45
C LYS A 247 -11.39 -1.36 14.40
N ARG A 248 -10.94 -0.16 14.80
CA ARG A 248 -10.31 0.79 13.86
C ARG A 248 -9.06 0.20 13.23
N SER A 249 -8.24 -0.52 14.01
CA SER A 249 -7.02 -1.15 13.51
C SER A 249 -7.28 -2.23 12.46
N THR A 250 -8.40 -2.96 12.58
CA THR A 250 -8.84 -3.98 11.61
C THR A 250 -9.71 -3.43 10.46
N MET A 251 -10.08 -2.14 10.52
CA MET A 251 -10.87 -1.47 9.48
C MET A 251 -10.03 -0.81 8.38
N VAL A 252 -8.73 -0.59 8.61
CA VAL A 252 -7.86 0.06 7.62
C VAL A 252 -7.53 -0.93 6.52
N LYS A 253 -8.34 -0.93 5.45
CA LYS A 253 -8.07 -1.79 4.29
C LYS A 253 -6.83 -1.35 3.49
N HIS A 254 -6.42 -0.07 3.45
CA HIS A 254 -5.51 0.34 2.36
C HIS A 254 -4.55 1.54 2.50
N VAL A 255 -4.34 2.19 3.65
CA VAL A 255 -3.54 3.45 3.59
C VAL A 255 -2.05 3.28 3.93
N LEU A 256 -1.62 2.50 4.93
CA LEU A 256 -0.18 2.43 5.29
C LEU A 256 0.29 1.11 5.96
N SER A 257 -0.53 0.06 6.06
CA SER A 257 -0.13 -1.17 6.76
C SER A 257 -0.72 -2.42 6.09
N PRO A 258 0.02 -3.55 5.99
CA PRO A 258 -0.45 -4.78 5.36
C PRO A 258 -1.46 -5.50 6.28
N SER A 259 -2.69 -5.00 6.36
CA SER A 259 -3.83 -5.70 7.00
C SER A 259 -4.90 -6.24 6.03
N PRO A 260 -4.60 -6.68 4.78
CA PRO A 260 -5.39 -7.73 4.14
C PRO A 260 -5.29 -9.07 4.91
N THR A 261 -4.14 -9.34 5.53
CA THR A 261 -3.79 -10.66 6.10
C THR A 261 -4.74 -11.15 7.20
N PHE A 262 -5.22 -10.26 8.08
CA PHE A 262 -6.09 -10.67 9.20
C PHE A 262 -7.40 -11.29 8.70
N TRP A 263 -8.08 -10.59 7.79
CA TRP A 263 -9.35 -11.05 7.23
C TRP A 263 -9.16 -12.21 6.25
N ASP A 264 -8.11 -12.16 5.44
CA ASP A 264 -7.80 -13.21 4.46
C ASP A 264 -7.56 -14.57 5.13
N ARG A 265 -6.90 -14.59 6.30
CA ARG A 265 -6.68 -15.80 7.09
C ARG A 265 -7.99 -16.43 7.58
N LEU A 266 -8.90 -15.60 8.09
CA LEU A 266 -10.17 -16.07 8.68
C LEU A 266 -11.23 -16.44 7.64
N GLN A 267 -11.11 -15.95 6.40
CA GLN A 267 -12.09 -16.10 5.32
C GLN A 267 -12.46 -17.56 5.05
N SER A 268 -11.50 -18.49 5.09
CA SER A 268 -11.74 -19.92 4.81
C SER A 268 -12.48 -20.66 5.92
N CYS A 269 -12.49 -20.13 7.15
CA CYS A 269 -12.98 -20.83 8.34
C CYS A 269 -14.35 -20.34 8.81
N ILE A 270 -14.94 -19.35 8.14
CA ILE A 270 -16.20 -18.73 8.57
C ILE A 270 -17.27 -18.88 7.49
N SER A 271 -18.41 -19.43 7.87
CA SER A 271 -19.64 -19.36 7.09
C SER A 271 -20.69 -18.52 7.84
N LEU A 272 -21.25 -17.50 7.18
CA LEU A 272 -22.15 -16.56 7.84
C LEU A 272 -23.60 -16.94 7.56
N GLU A 273 -24.29 -17.43 8.58
CA GLU A 273 -25.68 -17.84 8.46
C GLU A 273 -26.63 -16.66 8.14
N SER A 274 -27.77 -17.03 7.57
CA SER A 274 -28.87 -16.11 7.26
C SER A 274 -29.44 -15.51 8.55
N ASN A 275 -29.48 -14.19 8.65
CA ASN A 275 -30.08 -13.48 9.78
C ASN A 275 -31.37 -12.72 9.42
N VAL A 276 -31.82 -12.82 8.17
CA VAL A 276 -33.11 -12.28 7.70
C VAL A 276 -34.00 -13.41 7.18
N LYS A 277 -35.25 -13.46 7.66
CA LYS A 277 -36.32 -14.36 7.21
C LYS A 277 -37.66 -13.63 7.18
N GLY A 278 -38.60 -14.10 6.35
CA GLY A 278 -39.97 -13.62 6.26
C GLY A 278 -40.15 -12.24 5.64
N LYS A 279 -39.13 -11.70 4.94
CA LYS A 279 -39.19 -10.36 4.33
C LYS A 279 -39.38 -10.43 2.83
N THR A 280 -39.97 -9.36 2.29
CA THR A 280 -39.96 -9.07 0.85
C THR A 280 -38.81 -8.13 0.55
N ILE A 281 -37.91 -8.52 -0.35
CA ILE A 281 -36.67 -7.81 -0.65
C ILE A 281 -36.57 -7.53 -2.14
N ASP A 282 -36.50 -6.25 -2.49
CA ASP A 282 -36.28 -5.83 -3.86
C ASP A 282 -34.80 -5.98 -4.24
N ILE A 283 -34.53 -6.89 -5.18
CA ILE A 283 -33.18 -7.18 -5.67
C ILE A 283 -32.86 -6.48 -7.00
N THR A 284 -33.73 -5.57 -7.48
CA THR A 284 -33.55 -4.87 -8.76
C THR A 284 -32.16 -4.26 -8.88
N GLN A 285 -31.72 -3.53 -7.85
CA GLN A 285 -30.44 -2.82 -7.81
C GLN A 285 -29.28 -3.65 -7.23
N ALA A 286 -29.46 -4.95 -7.00
CA ALA A 286 -28.39 -5.77 -6.43
C ALA A 286 -27.26 -5.97 -7.44
N THR A 287 -26.01 -6.00 -7.00
CA THR A 287 -24.86 -6.28 -7.88
C THR A 287 -24.18 -7.57 -7.42
N GLU A 288 -23.70 -8.38 -8.36
CA GLU A 288 -22.89 -9.54 -8.00
C GLU A 288 -21.48 -9.08 -7.62
N GLN A 289 -21.01 -9.46 -6.44
CA GLN A 289 -19.69 -9.12 -5.94
C GLN A 289 -19.11 -10.31 -5.17
N ALA A 290 -17.80 -10.53 -5.29
CA ALA A 290 -17.09 -11.40 -4.36
C ALA A 290 -17.09 -10.74 -2.97
N VAL A 291 -17.67 -11.43 -1.99
CA VAL A 291 -17.84 -10.86 -0.65
C VAL A 291 -16.61 -11.18 0.19
N GLU A 292 -15.75 -10.20 0.44
CA GLU A 292 -14.63 -10.35 1.37
C GLU A 292 -15.10 -10.28 2.83
N LEU A 293 -14.51 -11.09 3.69
CA LEU A 293 -14.81 -11.05 5.11
C LEU A 293 -14.44 -9.67 5.68
N SER A 294 -15.38 -9.06 6.38
CA SER A 294 -15.20 -7.72 6.97
C SER A 294 -16.31 -7.42 7.97
N TRP A 295 -16.11 -6.38 8.81
CA TRP A 295 -17.15 -5.94 9.75
C TRP A 295 -18.51 -5.65 9.10
N PRO A 296 -18.60 -4.96 7.93
CA PRO A 296 -19.87 -4.73 7.27
C PRO A 296 -20.62 -6.01 6.88
N VAL A 297 -19.93 -7.10 6.52
CA VAL A 297 -20.56 -8.37 6.16
C VAL A 297 -21.02 -9.11 7.44
N LEU A 298 -20.21 -9.09 8.49
CA LEU A 298 -20.50 -9.71 9.79
C LEU A 298 -21.75 -9.11 10.47
N TYR A 299 -21.95 -7.80 10.36
CA TYR A 299 -23.09 -7.10 10.95
C TYR A 299 -24.14 -6.63 9.94
N GLY A 300 -23.97 -7.00 8.66
CA GLY A 300 -24.92 -6.76 7.58
C GLY A 300 -26.16 -7.65 7.66
N GLN A 301 -27.13 -7.37 6.78
CA GLN A 301 -28.30 -8.22 6.62
C GLN A 301 -28.00 -9.32 5.61
N ARG A 302 -28.10 -10.59 6.05
CA ARG A 302 -27.74 -11.76 5.26
C ARG A 302 -28.96 -12.61 4.98
N ILE A 303 -29.17 -12.94 3.71
CA ILE A 303 -30.24 -13.78 3.21
C ILE A 303 -29.62 -15.03 2.60
N GLY A 304 -29.84 -16.19 3.23
CA GLY A 304 -29.09 -17.41 2.95
C GLY A 304 -27.68 -17.37 3.56
N THR A 305 -26.95 -18.48 3.44
CA THR A 305 -25.59 -18.61 3.98
C THR A 305 -24.59 -17.90 3.07
N ILE A 306 -23.87 -16.92 3.61
CA ILE A 306 -22.80 -16.19 2.92
C ILE A 306 -21.46 -16.83 3.26
N VAL A 307 -20.71 -17.23 2.23
CA VAL A 307 -19.35 -17.74 2.37
C VAL A 307 -18.41 -16.67 1.84
N PRO A 308 -17.58 -16.05 2.70
CA PRO A 308 -16.62 -15.06 2.26
C PRO A 308 -15.67 -15.61 1.17
N GLY A 309 -15.28 -14.77 0.23
CA GLY A 309 -14.54 -15.15 -0.98
C GLY A 309 -15.40 -15.70 -2.12
N ARG A 310 -16.71 -15.93 -1.88
CA ARG A 310 -17.66 -16.30 -2.94
C ARG A 310 -18.52 -15.11 -3.36
N SER A 311 -19.04 -15.19 -4.59
CA SER A 311 -19.99 -14.21 -5.10
C SER A 311 -21.32 -14.25 -4.35
N ALA A 312 -21.83 -13.07 -4.01
CA ALA A 312 -23.20 -12.87 -3.54
C ALA A 312 -23.81 -11.66 -4.25
N LEU A 313 -25.14 -11.55 -4.20
CA LEU A 313 -25.83 -10.33 -4.60
C LEU A 313 -25.80 -9.33 -3.45
N VAL A 314 -25.19 -8.17 -3.68
CA VAL A 314 -25.04 -7.09 -2.71
C VAL A 314 -25.97 -5.94 -3.09
N LEU A 315 -26.88 -5.57 -2.18
CA LEU A 315 -27.69 -4.36 -2.33
C LEU A 315 -27.01 -3.21 -1.58
N PRO A 316 -26.78 -2.06 -2.25
CA PRO A 316 -26.24 -0.88 -1.60
C PRO A 316 -27.18 -0.44 -0.47
N ALA A 317 -26.58 0.10 0.60
CA ALA A 317 -27.23 0.28 1.89
C ALA A 317 -28.52 1.11 1.81
N THR A 318 -29.67 0.47 2.00
CA THR A 318 -30.92 1.19 2.27
C THR A 318 -30.97 1.47 3.78
N ARG A 319 -30.94 2.75 4.18
CA ARG A 319 -30.90 3.17 5.60
C ARG A 319 -29.68 2.66 6.39
N GLY A 320 -28.52 2.60 5.75
CA GLY A 320 -27.24 2.33 6.44
C GLY A 320 -26.93 0.86 6.72
N ARG A 321 -27.73 -0.10 6.23
CA ARG A 321 -27.43 -1.54 6.30
C ARG A 321 -27.38 -2.15 4.90
N ILE A 322 -26.26 -2.79 4.59
CA ILE A 322 -26.03 -3.51 3.33
C ILE A 322 -26.73 -4.88 3.43
N PHE A 323 -27.41 -5.29 2.36
CA PHE A 323 -27.89 -6.67 2.24
C PHE A 323 -26.92 -7.50 1.41
N TYR A 324 -26.63 -8.70 1.91
CA TYR A 324 -25.88 -9.75 1.23
C TYR A 324 -26.82 -10.92 1.01
N ILE A 325 -27.04 -11.30 -0.23
CA ILE A 325 -27.99 -12.35 -0.61
C ILE A 325 -27.21 -13.49 -1.26
N ALA A 326 -27.28 -14.67 -0.64
CA ALA A 326 -26.60 -15.86 -1.12
C ALA A 326 -27.10 -16.20 -2.55
N GLY A 327 -26.18 -16.18 -3.50
CA GLY A 327 -26.48 -16.47 -4.89
C GLY A 327 -25.78 -15.51 -5.85
N GLN A 328 -25.57 -16.00 -7.07
CA GLN A 328 -24.96 -15.28 -8.18
C GLN A 328 -26.02 -14.53 -8.98
N ARG A 329 -25.63 -13.83 -10.05
CA ARG A 329 -26.53 -13.15 -11.00
C ARG A 329 -27.61 -14.07 -11.57
N LYS A 330 -27.37 -15.39 -11.65
CA LYS A 330 -28.39 -16.41 -11.95
C LYS A 330 -29.64 -16.32 -11.07
N LEU A 331 -29.51 -15.91 -9.81
CA LEU A 331 -30.64 -15.73 -8.90
C LEU A 331 -31.61 -14.66 -9.41
N LYS A 332 -31.11 -13.51 -9.89
CA LYS A 332 -31.99 -12.47 -10.45
C LYS A 332 -32.79 -12.98 -11.64
N PHE A 333 -32.19 -13.81 -12.50
CA PHE A 333 -32.91 -14.43 -13.61
C PHE A 333 -33.96 -15.44 -13.15
N GLN A 334 -33.69 -16.20 -12.08
CA GLN A 334 -34.71 -17.07 -11.48
C GLN A 334 -35.91 -16.27 -11.00
N VAL A 335 -35.69 -15.09 -10.41
CA VAL A 335 -36.77 -14.16 -10.00
C VAL A 335 -37.52 -13.62 -11.21
N ALA A 336 -36.80 -13.17 -12.24
CA ALA A 336 -37.40 -12.69 -13.49
C ALA A 336 -38.33 -13.74 -14.12
N ARG A 337 -37.84 -14.98 -14.22
CA ARG A 337 -38.58 -16.11 -14.77
C ARG A 337 -39.84 -16.45 -13.98
N ALA A 338 -39.82 -16.23 -12.67
CA ALA A 338 -40.97 -16.42 -11.79
C ALA A 338 -41.98 -15.25 -11.85
N GLY A 339 -41.90 -14.38 -12.85
CA GLY A 339 -42.79 -13.22 -13.00
C GLY A 339 -42.41 -12.03 -12.12
N GLY A 340 -41.12 -11.91 -11.77
CA GLY A 340 -40.61 -10.81 -10.94
C GLY A 340 -40.74 -11.05 -9.44
N ARG A 341 -41.20 -12.23 -9.01
CA ARG A 341 -41.33 -12.60 -7.58
C ARG A 341 -40.97 -14.06 -7.37
N LEU A 342 -40.07 -14.36 -6.42
CA LEU A 342 -39.64 -15.72 -6.10
C LEU A 342 -39.44 -15.89 -4.60
N GLU A 343 -39.99 -16.95 -4.02
CA GLU A 343 -39.69 -17.33 -2.64
C GLU A 343 -38.37 -18.13 -2.57
N LYS A 344 -37.42 -17.65 -1.77
CA LYS A 344 -36.12 -18.29 -1.57
C LYS A 344 -35.52 -17.93 -0.21
N PHE A 345 -34.84 -18.88 0.43
CA PHE A 345 -34.22 -18.72 1.75
C PHE A 345 -35.21 -18.23 2.83
N GLY A 346 -36.49 -18.60 2.71
CA GLY A 346 -37.56 -18.13 3.60
C GLY A 346 -37.89 -16.64 3.46
N ASN A 347 -37.54 -16.01 2.34
CA ASN A 347 -37.86 -14.62 1.99
C ASN A 347 -38.49 -14.56 0.60
N ILE A 348 -39.19 -13.47 0.30
CA ILE A 348 -39.71 -13.19 -1.04
C ILE A 348 -38.75 -12.22 -1.72
N LEU A 349 -38.12 -12.65 -2.81
CA LEU A 349 -37.28 -11.79 -3.64
C LEU A 349 -38.15 -11.19 -4.75
N THR A 350 -38.12 -9.88 -4.90
CA THR A 350 -38.86 -9.16 -5.95
C THR A 350 -37.92 -8.42 -6.87
N MET A 351 -38.34 -8.22 -8.11
CA MET A 351 -37.63 -7.42 -9.10
C MET A 351 -38.65 -6.59 -9.88
N SER A 352 -38.36 -5.30 -10.08
CA SER A 352 -39.20 -4.40 -10.86
C SER A 352 -39.36 -4.89 -12.30
N SER A 353 -40.47 -4.52 -12.93
CA SER A 353 -40.78 -4.85 -14.33
C SER A 353 -39.71 -4.32 -15.30
N GLU A 354 -39.15 -3.14 -15.06
CA GLU A 354 -38.03 -2.60 -15.84
C GLU A 354 -36.77 -3.47 -15.72
N GLY A 355 -36.42 -3.90 -14.50
CA GLY A 355 -35.31 -4.82 -14.28
C GLY A 355 -35.53 -6.21 -14.88
N ALA A 356 -36.77 -6.70 -14.88
CA ALA A 356 -37.17 -7.95 -15.52
C ALA A 356 -37.06 -7.86 -17.06
N ASN A 357 -37.47 -6.73 -17.64
CA ASN A 357 -37.35 -6.47 -19.07
C ASN A 357 -35.90 -6.32 -19.52
N ALA A 358 -35.04 -5.64 -18.75
CA ALA A 358 -33.61 -5.56 -19.02
C ALA A 358 -32.94 -6.94 -19.00
N MET A 359 -33.34 -7.82 -18.07
CA MET A 359 -32.87 -9.21 -18.03
C MET A 359 -33.39 -10.06 -19.19
N HIS A 360 -34.61 -9.80 -19.66
CA HIS A 360 -35.14 -10.40 -20.89
C HIS A 360 -34.32 -9.98 -22.11
N GLN A 361 -34.00 -8.68 -22.23
CA GLN A 361 -33.10 -8.17 -23.25
C GLN A 361 -31.72 -8.81 -23.17
N SER A 362 -31.15 -9.01 -21.98
CA SER A 362 -29.88 -9.74 -21.82
C SER A 362 -29.96 -11.19 -22.32
N LEU A 363 -31.10 -11.88 -22.18
CA LEU A 363 -31.25 -13.24 -22.72
C LEU A 363 -31.42 -13.25 -24.25
N VAL A 364 -32.09 -12.24 -24.81
CA VAL A 364 -32.14 -12.04 -26.27
C VAL A 364 -30.75 -11.72 -26.81
N GLU A 365 -29.97 -10.92 -26.08
CA GLU A 365 -28.58 -10.61 -26.40
C GLU A 365 -27.71 -11.89 -26.39
N VAL A 366 -27.95 -12.85 -25.49
CA VAL A 366 -27.26 -14.15 -25.52
C VAL A 366 -27.50 -14.89 -26.83
N ASP A 367 -28.76 -15.03 -27.25
CA ASP A 367 -29.11 -15.71 -28.50
C ASP A 367 -28.57 -14.95 -29.71
N MET A 368 -28.56 -13.62 -29.67
CA MET A 368 -27.99 -12.77 -30.70
C MET A 368 -26.47 -12.93 -30.78
N LEU A 369 -25.74 -12.91 -29.67
CA LEU A 369 -24.29 -13.10 -29.65
C LEU A 369 -23.89 -14.50 -30.11
N ASP A 370 -24.65 -15.54 -29.72
CA ASP A 370 -24.49 -16.89 -30.26
C ASP A 370 -24.68 -16.93 -31.78
N THR A 371 -25.68 -16.21 -32.29
CA THR A 371 -25.97 -16.15 -33.72
C THR A 371 -24.90 -15.36 -34.46
N LEU A 372 -24.54 -14.17 -33.98
CA LEU A 372 -23.54 -13.29 -34.59
C LEU A 372 -22.17 -13.96 -34.59
N ALA A 373 -21.74 -14.60 -33.50
CA ALA A 373 -20.46 -15.29 -33.47
C ALA A 373 -20.34 -16.41 -34.51
N ASN A 374 -21.47 -16.99 -34.96
CA ASN A 374 -21.52 -18.00 -36.02
C ASN A 374 -21.72 -17.44 -37.43
N VAL A 375 -22.51 -16.36 -37.57
CA VAL A 375 -22.93 -15.83 -38.87
C VAL A 375 -22.08 -14.64 -39.32
N ASP A 376 -21.74 -13.74 -38.40
CA ASP A 376 -20.89 -12.58 -38.63
C ASP A 376 -20.02 -12.29 -37.40
N PRO A 377 -18.88 -13.01 -37.26
CA PRO A 377 -17.97 -12.84 -36.13
C PRO A 377 -17.44 -11.41 -35.97
N GLN A 378 -17.40 -10.63 -37.06
CA GLN A 378 -16.89 -9.27 -37.05
C GLN A 378 -17.91 -8.33 -36.41
N GLN A 379 -19.18 -8.46 -36.80
CA GLN A 379 -20.28 -7.77 -36.14
C GLN A 379 -20.45 -8.19 -34.66
N ALA A 380 -20.13 -9.45 -34.33
CA ALA A 380 -20.14 -9.92 -32.94
C ALA A 380 -19.10 -9.18 -32.07
N VAL A 381 -17.91 -8.93 -32.61
CA VAL A 381 -16.83 -8.18 -31.92
C VAL A 381 -17.17 -6.70 -31.74
N GLU A 382 -17.89 -6.09 -32.69
CA GLU A 382 -18.34 -4.69 -32.55
C GLU A 382 -19.18 -4.45 -31.30
N ARG A 383 -19.89 -5.48 -30.80
CA ARG A 383 -20.68 -5.41 -29.56
C ARG A 383 -19.83 -5.14 -28.32
N VAL A 384 -18.55 -5.53 -28.32
CA VAL A 384 -17.60 -5.29 -27.21
C VAL A 384 -16.61 -4.17 -27.49
N ALA A 385 -16.75 -3.43 -28.61
CA ALA A 385 -15.82 -2.37 -28.98
C ALA A 385 -15.67 -1.28 -27.90
N HIS A 386 -16.75 -0.99 -27.17
CA HIS A 386 -16.76 -0.04 -26.07
C HIS A 386 -15.92 -0.46 -24.85
N LEU A 387 -15.52 -1.73 -24.75
CA LEU A 387 -14.70 -2.26 -23.65
C LEU A 387 -13.19 -2.00 -23.84
N ASN A 388 -12.77 -1.45 -25.00
CA ASN A 388 -11.36 -1.13 -25.30
C ASN A 388 -10.37 -2.27 -25.00
N LEU A 389 -10.73 -3.50 -25.39
CA LEU A 389 -9.90 -4.68 -25.18
C LEU A 389 -8.59 -4.56 -25.96
N PRO A 390 -7.46 -5.07 -25.43
CA PRO A 390 -6.18 -5.03 -26.13
C PRO A 390 -6.21 -5.91 -27.39
N ALA A 391 -5.44 -5.54 -28.43
CA ALA A 391 -5.51 -6.18 -29.74
C ALA A 391 -5.15 -7.68 -29.75
N ASP A 392 -4.43 -8.14 -28.73
CA ASP A 392 -4.06 -9.54 -28.52
C ASP A 392 -5.10 -10.33 -27.70
N HIS A 393 -6.21 -9.72 -27.28
CA HIS A 393 -7.25 -10.37 -26.50
C HIS A 393 -7.86 -11.58 -27.24
N LEU A 394 -8.20 -12.64 -26.49
CA LEU A 394 -8.74 -13.90 -27.03
C LEU A 394 -10.01 -13.73 -27.88
N VAL A 395 -10.76 -12.65 -27.67
CA VAL A 395 -11.92 -12.27 -28.48
C VAL A 395 -11.51 -12.00 -29.94
N TYR A 396 -10.49 -11.18 -30.17
CA TYR A 396 -10.03 -10.86 -31.52
C TYR A 396 -9.39 -12.08 -32.20
N GLN A 397 -8.61 -12.86 -31.44
CA GLN A 397 -8.01 -14.09 -31.95
C GLN A 397 -9.06 -15.12 -32.38
N SER A 398 -10.12 -15.29 -31.57
CA SER A 398 -11.20 -16.23 -31.87
C SER A 398 -12.08 -15.74 -33.02
N ALA A 399 -12.30 -14.43 -33.14
CA ALA A 399 -13.08 -13.84 -34.23
C ALA A 399 -12.46 -14.01 -35.62
N VAL A 400 -11.13 -13.90 -35.73
CA VAL A 400 -10.43 -14.15 -37.00
C VAL A 400 -10.64 -15.59 -37.46
N ARG A 401 -10.63 -16.56 -36.53
CA ARG A 401 -10.74 -17.99 -36.82
C ARG A 401 -12.18 -18.50 -36.92
N ALA A 402 -13.14 -17.78 -36.33
CA ALA A 402 -14.55 -18.18 -36.29
C ALA A 402 -15.20 -18.29 -37.67
N LYS A 403 -14.68 -17.57 -38.70
CA LYS A 403 -15.15 -17.68 -40.08
C LYS A 403 -14.84 -19.04 -40.73
N GLU A 404 -13.81 -19.73 -40.24
CA GLU A 404 -13.28 -20.96 -40.83
C GLU A 404 -13.46 -22.18 -39.91
N ASP A 405 -13.64 -21.97 -38.61
CA ASP A 405 -13.84 -23.02 -37.60
C ASP A 405 -14.98 -22.70 -36.62
N TYR A 406 -16.02 -23.55 -36.66
CA TYR A 406 -17.18 -23.49 -35.77
C TYR A 406 -16.81 -23.60 -34.28
N ARG A 407 -15.71 -24.27 -33.92
CA ARG A 407 -15.21 -24.32 -32.53
C ARG A 407 -14.77 -22.95 -32.06
N HIS A 408 -14.13 -22.17 -32.94
CA HIS A 408 -13.75 -20.80 -32.64
C HIS A 408 -14.95 -19.84 -32.61
N ALA A 409 -15.99 -20.09 -33.41
CA ALA A 409 -17.27 -19.39 -33.27
C ALA A 409 -17.93 -19.64 -31.90
N ARG A 410 -17.85 -20.89 -31.41
CA ARG A 410 -18.32 -21.23 -30.05
C ARG A 410 -17.53 -20.51 -28.96
N ILE A 411 -16.20 -20.55 -29.02
CA ILE A 411 -15.31 -19.86 -28.06
C ILE A 411 -15.55 -18.36 -28.10
N LEU A 412 -15.70 -17.77 -29.30
CA LEU A 412 -16.04 -16.36 -29.46
C LEU A 412 -17.37 -16.02 -28.78
N ALA A 413 -18.42 -16.81 -29.01
CA ALA A 413 -19.70 -16.62 -28.35
C ALA A 413 -19.59 -16.70 -26.83
N ASP A 414 -18.82 -17.67 -26.31
CA ASP A 414 -18.60 -17.82 -24.86
C ASP A 414 -17.96 -16.57 -24.25
N LEU A 415 -16.87 -16.10 -24.85
CA LEU A 415 -16.16 -14.90 -24.41
C LEU A 415 -17.05 -13.65 -24.48
N LEU A 416 -17.82 -13.47 -25.57
CA LEU A 416 -18.70 -12.31 -25.73
C LEU A 416 -19.86 -12.33 -24.73
N ILE A 417 -20.48 -13.48 -24.50
CA ILE A 417 -21.55 -13.64 -23.53
C ILE A 417 -21.02 -13.36 -22.12
N GLU A 418 -19.85 -13.87 -21.75
CA GLU A 418 -19.27 -13.63 -20.44
C GLU A 418 -18.90 -12.16 -20.23
N LEU A 419 -18.37 -11.48 -21.25
CA LEU A 419 -18.01 -10.06 -21.19
C LEU A 419 -19.23 -9.14 -21.13
N ILE A 420 -20.29 -9.40 -21.91
CA ILE A 420 -21.47 -8.53 -22.01
C ILE A 420 -22.50 -8.87 -20.92
N ILE A 421 -22.73 -10.16 -20.68
CA ILE A 421 -23.79 -10.65 -19.79
C ILE A 421 -23.25 -10.95 -18.39
N GLY A 422 -21.93 -11.12 -18.21
CA GLY A 422 -21.32 -11.32 -16.90
C GLY A 422 -21.76 -12.60 -16.19
N VAL A 423 -22.08 -13.66 -16.96
CA VAL A 423 -22.42 -15.00 -16.47
C VAL A 423 -21.80 -16.01 -17.44
N ASP A 424 -21.35 -17.16 -16.90
CA ASP A 424 -20.93 -18.34 -17.68
C ASP A 424 -21.86 -18.62 -18.87
N ALA A 425 -21.26 -18.80 -20.05
CA ALA A 425 -22.00 -18.85 -21.29
C ALA A 425 -22.91 -20.09 -21.44
N ASP A 426 -22.56 -21.23 -20.84
CA ASP A 426 -23.39 -22.43 -20.84
C ASP A 426 -24.61 -22.29 -19.92
N ILE A 427 -24.45 -21.56 -18.82
CA ILE A 427 -25.55 -21.17 -17.95
C ILE A 427 -26.47 -20.18 -18.68
N ALA A 428 -25.91 -19.14 -19.30
CA ALA A 428 -26.67 -18.12 -20.03
C ALA A 428 -27.55 -18.72 -21.13
N ARG A 429 -27.01 -19.65 -21.94
CA ARG A 429 -27.76 -20.35 -23.00
C ARG A 429 -28.85 -21.27 -22.48
N ARG A 430 -28.59 -22.02 -21.40
CA ARG A 430 -29.63 -22.85 -20.76
C ARG A 430 -30.80 -21.98 -20.30
N MET A 431 -30.52 -20.76 -19.86
CA MET A 431 -31.51 -19.80 -19.40
C MET A 431 -32.27 -19.17 -20.56
N ALA A 432 -31.59 -18.76 -21.63
CA ALA A 432 -32.21 -18.26 -22.87
C ALA A 432 -33.14 -19.31 -23.50
N ARG A 433 -32.67 -20.56 -23.65
CA ARG A 433 -33.48 -21.67 -24.17
C ARG A 433 -34.68 -22.01 -23.29
N ALA A 434 -34.53 -21.94 -21.97
CA ALA A 434 -35.66 -22.15 -21.05
C ALA A 434 -36.71 -21.05 -21.18
N GLN A 435 -36.29 -19.79 -21.40
CA GLN A 435 -37.19 -18.67 -21.66
C GLN A 435 -37.91 -18.81 -23.01
N ALA A 436 -37.17 -19.17 -24.07
CA ALA A 436 -37.75 -19.39 -25.39
C ALA A 436 -38.81 -20.51 -25.39
N ARG A 437 -38.62 -21.56 -24.56
CA ARG A 437 -39.63 -22.61 -24.35
C ARG A 437 -40.86 -22.10 -23.58
N ALA A 438 -40.65 -21.27 -22.56
CA ALA A 438 -41.73 -20.69 -21.78
C ALA A 438 -42.59 -19.72 -22.60
N ASN A 439 -42.01 -18.97 -23.53
CA ASN A 439 -42.74 -18.05 -24.42
C ASN A 439 -43.54 -18.76 -25.53
N ARG A 440 -43.36 -20.07 -25.73
CA ARG A 440 -44.07 -20.89 -26.73
C ARG A 440 -45.27 -21.64 -26.16
N LEU A 441 -45.41 -21.68 -24.83
CA LEU A 441 -46.56 -22.20 -24.08
C LEU A 441 -47.45 -21.03 -23.68
#